data_AF-A0A383CUS5-F1
#
_entry.id   AF-A0A383CUS5-F1
#
_cell.length_a   1.000
_cell.length_b   1.000
_cell.length_c   1.000
_cell.angle_alpha   90.00
_cell.angle_beta   90.00
_cell.angle_gamma   90.00
#
_symmetry.space_group_name_H-M   'P 1'
#
loop_
_entity.id
_entity.type
_entity.pdbx_description
1 polymer ?
#
loop_
_entity_poly.entity_id
_entity_poly.type
_entity_poly.pdbx_seq_one_letter_code
_entity_poly.pdbx_strand_id
1 'polypeptide(L)' 'MGGDTMTSYPLVSIERHLYVETKGSLWLFDTGAPTSFGSGSLTLIDEQFQLPSGYLGLSVDKLREYTGVECQGLLG' A
#
# COMPACT_ATOMS: atom_id res chain seq x y z
N MET A 1 -3.95 -20.78 24.73
CA MET A 1 -3.93 -19.30 24.82
C MET A 1 -3.15 -18.79 23.62
N GLY A 2 -3.83 -18.23 22.62
CA GLY A 2 -3.21 -17.38 21.62
C GLY A 2 -4.03 -16.11 21.62
N GLY A 3 -3.52 -15.05 22.23
CA GLY A 3 -4.14 -13.74 22.07
C GLY A 3 -3.83 -13.27 20.66
N ASP A 4 -4.85 -12.83 19.92
CA ASP A 4 -4.61 -12.13 18.65
C ASP A 4 -3.68 -10.96 18.96
N THR A 5 -2.45 -11.06 18.46
CA THR A 5 -1.48 -9.99 18.63
C THR A 5 -1.85 -8.92 17.63
N MET A 6 -2.30 -7.77 18.12
CA MET A 6 -2.59 -6.63 17.26
C MET A 6 -1.28 -6.11 16.66
N THR A 7 -1.10 -6.29 15.36
CA THR A 7 -0.03 -5.63 14.59
C THR A 7 -0.48 -4.22 14.21
N SER A 8 0.39 -3.23 14.40
CA SER A 8 0.14 -1.85 13.98
C SER A 8 1.19 -1.40 12.97
N TYR A 9 0.76 -0.62 11.99
CA TYR A 9 1.61 0.01 10.99
C TYR A 9 1.43 1.54 11.06
N PRO A 10 2.51 2.33 10.91
CA PRO A 10 2.40 3.78 10.86
C PRO A 10 1.55 4.24 9.66
N LEU A 11 0.63 5.18 9.92
CA LEU A 11 -0.05 5.94 8.88
C LEU A 11 0.58 7.33 8.78
N VAL A 12 0.95 7.71 7.56
CA VAL A 12 1.54 9.02 7.25
C VAL A 12 0.60 9.79 6.35
N SER A 13 0.29 11.03 6.71
CA SER A 13 -0.48 11.94 5.86
C SER A 13 0.47 12.78 5.02
N ILE A 14 0.40 12.66 3.69
CA ILE A 14 1.23 13.41 2.73
C ILE A 14 0.31 13.96 1.64
N GLU A 15 0.33 15.27 1.42
CA GLU A 15 -0.43 15.94 0.35
C GLU A 15 -1.88 15.44 0.22
N ARG A 16 -2.58 15.35 1.36
CA ARG A 16 -4.01 14.96 1.49
C ARG A 16 -4.31 13.47 1.26
N HIS A 17 -3.28 12.63 1.17
CA HIS A 17 -3.40 11.18 1.06
C HIS A 17 -2.84 10.50 2.32
N LEU A 18 -3.40 9.35 2.67
CA LEU A 18 -2.90 8.50 3.75
C LEU A 18 -2.04 7.38 3.16
N TYR A 19 -0.86 7.17 3.73
CA TYR A 19 0.03 6.09 3.35
C TYR A 19 0.30 5.19 4.54
N VAL A 20 0.32 3.88 4.31
CA VAL A 20 0.87 2.91 5.26
C VAL A 20 2.36 2.78 5.01
N GLU A 21 3.17 2.92 6.06
CA GLU A 21 4.60 2.59 5.99
C GLU A 21 4.81 1.12 6.40
N THR A 22 5.39 0.32 5.49
CA THR A 22 5.79 -1.05 5.78
C THR A 22 7.12 -1.36 5.13
N LYS A 23 8.05 -1.97 5.89
CA LYS A 23 9.42 -2.28 5.45
C LYS A 23 10.13 -1.09 4.77
N GLY A 24 9.91 0.13 5.26
CA GLY A 24 10.51 1.37 4.74
C GLY A 24 9.94 1.84 3.39
N SER A 25 8.79 1.29 2.97
CA SER A 25 8.10 1.70 1.75
C SER A 25 6.73 2.27 2.07
N LEU A 26 6.34 3.33 1.36
CA LEU A 26 5.00 3.90 1.42
C LEU A 26 4.05 3.17 0.47
N TRP A 27 2.85 2.92 0.96
CA TRP A 27 1.75 2.37 0.20
C TRP A 27 0.53 3.26 0.37
N LEU A 28 -0.06 3.75 -0.72
CA LEU A 28 -1.26 4.57 -0.63
C LEU A 28 -2.39 3.73 -0.03
N PHE A 29 -3.03 4.22 1.02
CA PHE A 29 -4.16 3.56 1.66
C PHE A 29 -5.47 4.15 1.12
N ASP A 30 -6.22 3.33 0.38
CA ASP A 30 -7.46 3.72 -0.28
C ASP A 30 -8.56 2.69 0.01
N THR A 31 -9.38 2.97 1.03
CA THR A 31 -10.52 2.12 1.41
C THR A 31 -11.64 2.10 0.37
N GLY A 32 -11.56 2.92 -0.69
CA GLY A 32 -12.52 2.95 -1.79
C GLY A 32 -12.11 2.10 -2.98
N ALA A 33 -10.87 1.59 -3.01
CA ALA A 33 -10.39 0.75 -4.09
C ALA A 33 -10.83 -0.71 -3.89
N PRO A 34 -11.33 -1.39 -4.93
CA PRO A 34 -11.79 -2.78 -4.82
C PRO A 34 -10.65 -3.81 -4.84
N THR A 35 -9.41 -3.37 -5.06
CA THR A 35 -8.23 -4.24 -5.09
C THR A 35 -6.97 -3.45 -4.79
N SER A 36 -6.02 -4.14 -4.17
CA SER A 36 -4.64 -3.69 -4.01
C SER A 36 -3.81 -3.99 -5.27
N PHE A 37 -2.82 -3.14 -5.59
CA PHE A 37 -1.85 -3.34 -6.67
C PHE A 37 -0.51 -2.67 -6.31
N GLY A 38 0.60 -3.11 -6.91
CA GLY A 38 1.90 -2.53 -6.61
C GLY A 38 3.07 -3.08 -7.42
N SER A 39 4.24 -2.49 -7.24
CA SER A 39 5.49 -2.92 -7.86
C SER A 39 6.10 -4.05 -7.06
N GLY A 40 5.54 -5.26 -7.24
CA GLY A 40 6.09 -6.50 -6.70
C GLY A 40 5.27 -7.05 -5.53
N SER A 41 5.97 -7.49 -4.47
CA SER A 41 5.35 -8.14 -3.33
C SER A 41 5.21 -7.22 -2.12
N LEU A 42 4.08 -7.31 -1.44
CA LEU A 42 3.84 -6.70 -0.14
C LEU A 42 4.07 -7.74 0.97
N THR A 43 4.62 -7.34 2.12
CA THR A 43 4.61 -8.21 3.31
C THR A 43 3.84 -7.55 4.45
N LEU A 44 2.86 -8.26 4.99
CA LEU A 44 2.11 -7.88 6.19
C LEU A 44 2.02 -9.08 7.13
N ILE A 45 2.23 -8.87 8.43
CA ILE A 45 2.13 -9.93 9.46
C ILE A 45 2.93 -11.18 9.06
N ASP A 46 4.16 -10.97 8.57
CA ASP A 46 5.06 -12.02 8.06
C ASP A 46 4.54 -12.85 6.87
N GLU A 47 3.40 -12.48 6.28
CA GLU A 47 2.85 -13.05 5.05
C GLU A 47 3.21 -12.21 3.83
N GLN A 48 3.61 -12.86 2.74
CA GLN A 48 3.97 -12.20 1.49
C GLN A 48 2.84 -12.33 0.46
N PHE A 49 2.38 -11.18 -0.04
CA PHE A 49 1.36 -11.05 -1.06
C PHE A 49 2.00 -10.65 -2.38
N GLN A 50 1.74 -11.42 -3.43
CA GLN A 50 2.08 -11.01 -4.80
C GLN A 50 0.95 -10.17 -5.35
N LEU A 51 1.24 -8.92 -5.69
CA LEU A 51 0.23 -7.98 -6.16
C LEU A 51 0.29 -7.85 -7.68
N PRO A 52 -0.85 -7.57 -8.33
CA PRO A 52 -0.85 -7.17 -9.73
C PRO A 52 -0.06 -5.85 -9.88
N SER A 53 0.58 -5.65 -11.03
CA SER A 53 1.38 -4.45 -11.32
C SER A 53 0.56 -3.18 -11.56
N GLY A 54 -0.77 -3.31 -11.62
CA GLY A 54 -1.70 -2.22 -11.82
C GLY A 54 -3.16 -2.68 -11.81
N TYR A 55 -4.07 -1.72 -11.84
CA TYR A 55 -5.52 -1.95 -11.86
C TYR A 55 -6.19 -1.01 -12.86
N LEU A 56 -6.96 -1.56 -13.82
CA LEU A 56 -7.69 -0.79 -14.84
C LEU A 56 -6.84 0.29 -15.55
N GLY A 57 -5.58 -0.01 -15.85
CA GLY A 57 -4.66 0.92 -16.51
C GLY A 57 -4.01 1.95 -15.59
N LEU A 58 -4.28 1.90 -14.28
CA LEU A 58 -3.54 2.60 -13.24
C LEU A 58 -2.32 1.76 -12.82
N SER A 59 -1.12 2.25 -13.13
CA SER A 59 0.15 1.65 -12.68
C SER A 59 0.69 2.42 -11.46
N VAL A 60 1.71 1.86 -10.80
CA VAL A 60 2.43 2.57 -9.73
C VAL A 60 3.05 3.88 -10.23
N ASP A 61 3.57 3.91 -11.45
CA ASP A 61 4.14 5.14 -12.01
C ASP A 61 3.09 6.24 -12.18
N LYS A 62 1.89 5.90 -12.66
CA LYS A 62 0.76 6.85 -12.70
C LYS A 62 0.32 7.28 -11.31
N LEU A 63 0.37 6.37 -10.33
CA LEU A 63 0.04 6.69 -8.95
C LEU A 63 1.02 7.73 -8.37
N ARG A 64 2.32 7.55 -8.61
CA ARG A 64 3.36 8.51 -8.24
C ARG A 64 3.16 9.85 -8.95
N GLU A 65 2.83 9.82 -10.25
CA GLU A 65 2.54 11.04 -11.02
C GLU A 65 1.34 11.81 -10.45
N TYR A 66 0.25 11.14 -10.11
CA TYR A 66 -0.96 11.78 -9.58
C TYR A 66 -0.80 12.31 -8.15
N THR A 67 -0.03 11.61 -7.33
CA THR A 67 0.14 11.97 -5.91
C THR A 67 1.36 12.84 -5.64
N GLY A 68 2.36 12.82 -6.53
CA GLY A 68 3.67 13.44 -6.30
C GLY A 68 4.52 12.72 -5.24
N VAL A 69 4.13 11.51 -4.82
CA VAL A 69 4.79 10.76 -3.74
C VAL A 69 5.36 9.45 -4.25
N GLU A 70 6.64 9.21 -3.94
CA GLU A 70 7.28 7.91 -4.16
C GLU A 70 6.64 6.84 -3.25
N CYS A 71 5.88 5.93 -3.86
CA CYS A 71 5.22 4.82 -3.19
C CYS A 71 5.35 3.52 -4.00
N GLN A 72 5.07 2.37 -3.39
CA GLN A 72 5.18 1.05 -4.02
C GLN A 72 3.86 0.52 -4.57
N GLY A 73 2.74 1.19 -4.29
CA GLY A 73 1.43 0.74 -4.72
C GLY A 73 0.29 1.32 -3.91
N LEU A 74 -0.89 0.76 -4.13
CA LEU A 74 -2.14 1.10 -3.49
C LEU A 74 -2.67 -0.12 -2.73
N LEU A 75 -3.14 0.12 -1.51
CA LEU A 75 -3.84 -0.83 -0.65
C LEU A 75 -5.31 -0.44 -0.57
N GLY A 76 -6.17 -1.32 -1.05
CA GLY A 76 -7.63 -1.25 -0.98
C GLY A 76 -8.23 -2.62 -0.76
#